data_AF-A0A8T4FQY5-F1
#
_entry.id   AF-A0A8T4FQY5-F1
#
_cell.length_a   1.000
_cell.length_b   1.000
_cell.length_c   1.000
_cell.angle_alpha   90.00
_cell.angle_beta   90.00
_cell.angle_gamma   90.00
#
_symmetry.space_group_name_H-M   'P 1'
#
loop_
_entity.id
_entity.type
_entity.pdbx_description
1 polymer ?
#
loop_
_entity_poly.entity_id
_entity_poly.type
_entity_poly.pdbx_seq_one_letter_code
_entity_poly.pdbx_strand_id
1 'polypeptide(L)'
;MSADAEIGGGMREASGDAGRYDSGGRSSSKAVDAFLVRSLSWLVAICVATTFILAYFRHISDVWNFLSQTCTIFAVAFALIGAVISRRLTKGSYPLWTVASFGMAALAIMWLCLTDSETVLFLRGIYSLAPVESEVGPGFFLADILMSIAIMLFASIGVIATVSAMLGKYMPKLLVSVEFGNGDKRTAANFFMVPDVLDVERVELDPYDDRGDFDLESLLWLTAYTFALGMLVGTMLFLNPVVLETVPEHILIRVMVLISLFLPAMVVPWQAVRNVGAKVISAAPRPYYLWTGAKRRLFTGFMALGLFFFSFIIAIYYGNSVETMLGYYAQYLIPLLTVSMISGFMYANCFARGLSDNIREEFQVCREAALRKRGRA
;
A
#
# COMPACT_ATOMS: atom_id res chain seq x y z
N MET A 1 -4.31 -35.01 61.86
CA MET A 1 -5.09 -35.43 60.68
C MET A 1 -5.45 -34.15 59.91
N SER A 2 -4.51 -33.43 59.30
CA SER A 2 -3.75 -33.70 58.07
C SER A 2 -4.65 -34.00 56.86
N ALA A 3 -4.90 -32.96 56.06
CA ALA A 3 -5.25 -33.05 54.65
C ALA A 3 -4.76 -31.77 53.96
N ASP A 4 -3.46 -31.75 53.71
CA ASP A 4 -2.78 -30.88 52.75
C ASP A 4 -2.37 -31.74 51.54
N ALA A 5 -2.19 -31.06 50.40
CA ALA A 5 -1.55 -31.51 49.16
C ALA A 5 -2.40 -32.31 48.15
N GLU A 6 -2.67 -31.68 47.00
CA GLU A 6 -2.15 -32.10 45.67
C GLU A 6 -2.89 -31.37 44.55
N ILE A 7 -2.41 -30.19 44.12
CA ILE A 7 -2.53 -29.73 42.72
C ILE A 7 -1.26 -28.93 42.40
N GLY A 8 -0.25 -29.62 41.90
CA GLY A 8 1.00 -29.02 41.43
C GLY A 8 1.68 -29.92 40.42
N GLY A 9 1.51 -29.62 39.13
CA GLY A 9 2.26 -30.30 38.08
C GLY A 9 1.56 -30.22 36.73
N GLY A 10 1.97 -29.28 35.88
CA GLY A 10 1.56 -29.28 34.48
C GLY A 10 1.47 -27.93 33.80
N MET A 11 2.42 -27.00 34.03
CA MET A 11 2.48 -25.78 33.23
C MET A 11 3.90 -25.17 33.19
N ARG A 12 4.89 -26.00 32.81
CA ARG A 12 6.25 -25.53 32.53
C ARG A 12 6.88 -26.40 31.45
N GLU A 13 6.36 -26.35 30.22
CA GLU A 13 7.10 -26.92 29.07
C GLU A 13 6.66 -26.43 27.67
N ALA A 14 6.09 -25.22 27.57
CA ALA A 14 5.70 -24.64 26.26
C ALA A 14 6.38 -23.29 25.96
N SER A 15 7.50 -22.96 26.63
CA SER A 15 8.22 -21.68 26.43
C SER A 15 9.59 -21.84 25.75
N GLY A 16 9.96 -23.05 25.31
CA GLY A 16 11.32 -23.36 24.85
C GLY A 16 11.60 -23.19 23.35
N ASP A 17 10.59 -23.37 22.48
CA ASP A 17 10.87 -23.59 21.05
C ASP A 17 10.44 -22.48 20.08
N ALA A 18 9.70 -21.46 20.55
CA ALA A 18 9.34 -20.31 19.71
C ALA A 18 10.49 -19.29 19.49
N GLY A 19 11.59 -19.42 20.23
CA GLY A 19 12.67 -18.42 20.24
C GLY A 19 13.80 -18.63 19.22
N ARG A 20 13.85 -19.78 18.52
CA ARG A 20 15.05 -20.16 17.75
C ARG A 20 14.98 -19.92 16.24
N TYR A 21 13.80 -19.60 15.69
CA TYR A 21 13.62 -19.40 14.25
C TYR A 21 13.81 -17.96 13.75
N ASP A 22 14.00 -16.96 14.62
CA ASP A 22 13.68 -15.57 14.24
C ASP A 22 14.80 -14.52 14.43
N SER A 23 15.95 -14.86 15.04
CA SER A 23 17.00 -13.85 15.28
C SER A 23 17.76 -13.43 14.00
N GLY A 24 17.97 -14.36 13.06
CA GLY A 24 18.67 -14.09 11.80
C GLY A 24 17.81 -13.34 10.76
N GLY A 25 16.52 -13.65 10.68
CA GLY A 25 15.57 -12.97 9.79
C GLY A 25 15.27 -11.53 10.20
N ARG A 26 15.17 -11.28 11.51
CA ARG A 26 14.88 -9.94 12.08
C ARG A 26 15.98 -8.91 11.86
N SER A 27 17.25 -9.28 12.00
CA SER A 27 18.37 -8.36 11.75
C SER A 27 18.44 -7.95 10.27
N SER A 28 18.19 -8.90 9.37
CA SER A 28 18.10 -8.63 7.93
C SER A 28 16.92 -7.72 7.58
N SER A 29 15.76 -7.92 8.22
CA SER A 29 14.56 -7.10 8.00
C SER A 29 14.78 -5.63 8.39
N LYS A 30 15.34 -5.37 9.58
CA LYS A 30 15.64 -3.99 10.04
C LYS A 30 16.64 -3.26 9.16
N ALA A 31 17.63 -3.97 8.60
CA ALA A 31 18.59 -3.39 7.67
C ALA A 31 17.94 -3.02 6.32
N VAL A 32 17.02 -3.86 5.83
CA VAL A 32 16.24 -3.57 4.62
C VAL A 32 15.31 -2.38 4.83
N ASP A 33 14.61 -2.31 5.97
CA ASP A 33 13.74 -1.18 6.29
C ASP A 33 14.51 0.14 6.39
N ALA A 34 15.67 0.13 7.06
CA ALA A 34 16.52 1.31 7.15
C ALA A 34 17.05 1.76 5.76
N PHE A 35 17.42 0.80 4.91
CA PHE A 35 17.81 1.08 3.53
C PHE A 35 16.65 1.68 2.74
N LEU A 36 15.44 1.14 2.83
CA LEU A 36 14.27 1.63 2.09
C LEU A 36 13.88 3.04 2.49
N VAL A 37 13.83 3.32 3.80
CA VAL A 37 13.50 4.66 4.29
C VAL A 37 14.52 5.70 3.83
N ARG A 38 15.82 5.36 3.81
CA ARG A 38 16.87 6.27 3.35
C ARG A 38 16.85 6.43 1.83
N SER A 39 16.64 5.35 1.10
CA SER A 39 16.66 5.34 -0.36
C SER A 39 15.43 6.01 -0.97
N LEU A 40 14.30 6.09 -0.25
CA LEU A 40 13.07 6.68 -0.81
C LEU A 40 13.26 8.15 -1.21
N SER A 41 13.86 8.98 -0.35
CA SER A 41 14.05 10.41 -0.66
C SER A 41 14.95 10.59 -1.89
N TRP A 42 15.99 9.78 -2.01
CA TRP A 42 16.88 9.77 -3.17
C TRP A 42 16.16 9.26 -4.43
N LEU A 43 15.37 8.20 -4.31
CA LEU A 43 14.60 7.68 -5.44
C LEU A 43 13.61 8.71 -5.97
N VAL A 44 12.86 9.39 -5.09
CA VAL A 44 11.92 10.43 -5.50
C VAL A 44 12.66 11.56 -6.23
N ALA A 45 13.79 12.02 -5.68
CA ALA A 45 14.60 13.05 -6.31
C ALA A 45 15.14 12.62 -7.68
N ILE A 46 15.63 11.39 -7.81
CA ILE A 46 16.13 10.83 -9.07
C ILE A 46 15.00 10.67 -10.08
N CYS A 47 13.83 10.15 -9.68
CA CYS A 47 12.68 10.01 -10.56
C CYS A 47 12.24 11.37 -11.09
N VAL A 48 12.10 12.38 -10.23
CA VAL A 48 11.73 13.74 -10.62
C VAL A 48 12.77 14.33 -11.58
N ALA A 49 14.06 14.23 -11.26
CA ALA A 49 15.12 14.71 -12.15
C ALA A 49 15.09 14.00 -13.51
N THR A 50 14.91 12.68 -13.52
CA THR A 50 14.84 11.86 -14.75
C THR A 50 13.63 12.25 -15.60
N THR A 51 12.47 12.50 -14.97
CA THR A 51 11.29 13.01 -15.67
C THR A 51 11.58 14.34 -16.36
N PHE A 52 12.17 15.31 -15.66
CA PHE A 52 12.48 16.62 -16.27
C PHE A 52 13.50 16.51 -17.40
N ILE A 53 14.53 15.68 -17.24
CA ILE A 53 15.53 15.43 -18.28
C ILE A 53 14.87 14.81 -19.51
N LEU A 54 14.04 13.77 -19.34
CA LEU A 54 13.34 13.12 -20.45
C LEU A 54 12.31 14.03 -21.12
N ALA A 55 11.58 14.83 -20.33
CA ALA A 55 10.64 15.81 -20.86
C ALA A 55 11.34 16.85 -21.73
N TYR A 56 12.52 17.31 -21.30
CA TYR A 56 13.35 18.23 -22.07
C TYR A 56 13.85 17.60 -23.38
N PHE A 57 14.44 16.40 -23.33
CA PHE A 57 14.98 15.73 -24.53
C PHE A 57 13.92 15.31 -25.54
N ARG A 58 12.68 15.06 -25.10
CA ARG A 58 11.58 14.63 -25.96
C ARG A 58 10.65 15.76 -26.39
N HIS A 59 10.98 17.00 -26.02
CA HIS A 59 10.16 18.18 -26.32
C HIS A 59 8.69 18.00 -25.95
N ILE A 60 8.43 17.41 -24.78
CA ILE A 60 7.06 17.12 -24.33
C ILE A 60 6.41 18.42 -23.88
N SER A 61 5.47 18.90 -24.69
CA SER A 61 4.64 20.07 -24.36
C SER A 61 3.37 19.70 -23.61
N ASP A 62 2.88 18.47 -23.74
CA ASP A 62 1.58 18.07 -23.20
C ASP A 62 1.67 17.57 -21.76
N VAL A 63 0.83 18.15 -20.90
CA VAL A 63 0.75 17.82 -19.46
C VAL A 63 0.45 16.33 -19.25
N TRP A 64 -0.39 15.73 -20.09
CA TRP A 64 -0.77 14.31 -19.98
C TRP A 64 0.36 13.35 -20.37
N ASN A 65 1.14 13.71 -21.39
CA ASN A 65 2.34 12.96 -21.75
C ASN A 65 3.41 13.06 -20.65
N PHE A 66 3.56 14.25 -20.05
CA PHE A 66 4.44 14.45 -18.90
C PHE A 66 4.00 13.61 -17.69
N LEU A 67 2.71 13.61 -17.37
CA LEU A 67 2.15 12.81 -16.27
C LEU A 67 2.33 11.31 -16.52
N SER A 68 2.01 10.84 -17.73
CA SER A 68 2.18 9.44 -18.15
C SER A 68 3.62 8.97 -18.00
N GLN A 69 4.59 9.78 -18.44
CA GLN A 69 6.01 9.45 -18.30
C GLN A 69 6.46 9.45 -16.83
N THR A 70 6.01 10.43 -16.05
CA THR A 70 6.30 10.49 -14.61
C THR A 70 5.84 9.19 -13.95
N CYS A 71 4.57 8.82 -14.13
CA CYS A 71 4.01 7.59 -13.57
C CYS A 71 4.79 6.33 -14.02
N THR A 72 5.24 6.29 -15.28
CA THR A 72 6.00 5.15 -15.81
C THR A 72 7.39 5.05 -15.17
N ILE A 73 8.11 6.18 -15.05
CA ILE A 73 9.43 6.23 -14.39
C ILE A 73 9.32 5.79 -12.93
N PHE A 74 8.29 6.28 -12.22
CA PHE A 74 8.02 5.85 -10.85
C PHE A 74 7.72 4.35 -10.76
N ALA A 75 6.85 3.81 -11.62
CA ALA A 75 6.54 2.39 -11.63
C ALA A 75 7.78 1.52 -11.91
N VAL A 76 8.63 1.91 -12.87
CA VAL A 76 9.90 1.22 -13.15
C VAL A 76 10.86 1.30 -11.96
N ALA A 77 11.01 2.48 -11.33
CA ALA A 77 11.87 2.65 -10.17
C ALA A 77 11.42 1.78 -8.99
N PHE A 78 10.12 1.74 -8.70
CA PHE A 78 9.55 0.86 -7.68
C PHE A 78 9.64 -0.62 -8.05
N ALA A 79 9.54 -0.97 -9.34
CA ALA A 79 9.77 -2.33 -9.80
C ALA A 79 11.23 -2.77 -9.60
N LEU A 80 12.21 -1.91 -9.87
CA LEU A 80 13.62 -2.20 -9.58
C LEU A 80 13.87 -2.41 -8.08
N ILE A 81 13.29 -1.55 -7.24
CA ILE A 81 13.33 -1.73 -5.79
C ILE A 81 12.68 -3.06 -5.40
N GLY A 82 11.47 -3.34 -5.88
CA GLY A 82 10.76 -4.57 -5.57
C GLY A 82 11.52 -5.82 -6.01
N ALA A 83 12.20 -5.78 -7.15
CA ALA A 83 13.07 -6.86 -7.61
C ALA A 83 14.24 -7.10 -6.65
N VAL A 84 14.89 -6.04 -6.16
CA VAL A 84 15.97 -6.15 -5.16
C VAL A 84 15.45 -6.69 -3.83
N ILE A 85 14.31 -6.19 -3.34
CA ILE A 85 13.72 -6.62 -2.07
C ILE A 85 13.19 -8.06 -2.15
N SER A 86 12.64 -8.48 -3.29
CA SER A 86 12.06 -9.83 -3.48
C SER A 86 13.04 -10.96 -3.10
N ARG A 87 14.34 -10.73 -3.27
CA ARG A 87 15.41 -11.67 -2.90
C ARG A 87 15.69 -11.73 -1.39
N ARG A 88 15.32 -10.68 -0.67
CA ARG A 88 15.57 -10.48 0.78
C ARG A 88 14.29 -10.53 1.62
N LEU A 89 13.15 -10.72 0.99
CA LEU A 89 11.85 -10.85 1.63
C LEU A 89 11.86 -12.08 2.55
N THR A 90 11.46 -11.88 3.80
CA THR A 90 11.25 -12.96 4.75
C THR A 90 10.23 -13.95 4.16
N LYS A 91 10.46 -15.26 4.35
CA LYS A 91 9.56 -16.30 3.87
C LYS A 91 8.17 -16.05 4.45
N GLY A 92 7.23 -15.63 3.61
CA GLY A 92 5.81 -15.53 3.96
C GLY A 92 5.21 -16.93 4.18
N SER A 93 3.92 -16.96 4.51
CA SER A 93 3.14 -18.20 4.68
C SER A 93 3.23 -19.11 3.45
N TYR A 94 3.22 -18.49 2.27
CA TYR A 94 3.45 -19.12 0.99
C TYR A 94 4.83 -18.76 0.42
N PRO A 95 5.52 -19.70 -0.26
CA PRO A 95 6.80 -19.44 -0.91
C PRO A 95 6.64 -18.42 -2.05
N LEU A 96 7.74 -17.72 -2.38
CA LEU A 96 7.77 -16.69 -3.42
C LEU A 96 7.26 -17.20 -4.78
N TRP A 97 7.45 -18.48 -5.08
CA TRP A 97 6.94 -19.09 -6.30
C TRP A 97 5.42 -19.11 -6.36
N THR A 98 4.71 -19.39 -5.27
CA THR A 98 3.24 -19.34 -5.22
C THR A 98 2.73 -17.92 -5.43
N VAL A 99 3.42 -16.95 -4.83
CA VAL A 99 3.21 -15.50 -5.05
C VAL A 99 3.37 -15.13 -6.52
N ALA A 100 4.47 -15.56 -7.14
CA ALA A 100 4.74 -15.31 -8.55
C ALA A 100 3.70 -15.98 -9.44
N SER A 101 3.35 -17.25 -9.19
CA SER A 101 2.32 -17.98 -9.94
C SER A 101 0.95 -17.32 -9.83
N PHE A 102 0.55 -16.86 -8.64
CA PHE A 102 -0.70 -16.12 -8.46
C PHE A 102 -0.70 -14.80 -9.23
N GLY A 103 0.39 -14.02 -9.13
CA GLY A 103 0.54 -12.78 -9.90
C GLY A 103 0.49 -13.02 -11.40
N MET A 104 1.25 -14.01 -11.90
CA MET A 104 1.25 -14.43 -13.30
C MET A 104 -0.15 -14.85 -13.75
N ALA A 105 -0.89 -15.63 -12.95
CA ALA A 105 -2.25 -16.06 -13.28
C ALA A 105 -3.23 -14.89 -13.33
N ALA A 106 -3.21 -14.01 -12.32
CA ALA A 106 -4.08 -12.83 -12.26
C ALA A 106 -3.82 -11.88 -13.45
N LEU A 107 -2.56 -11.75 -13.85
CA LEU A 107 -2.17 -10.91 -14.99
C LEU A 107 -2.44 -11.59 -16.34
N ALA A 108 -2.30 -12.92 -16.43
CA ALA A 108 -2.72 -13.67 -17.60
C ALA A 108 -4.23 -13.57 -17.82
N ILE A 109 -5.04 -13.65 -16.75
CA ILE A 109 -6.49 -13.42 -16.81
C ILE A 109 -6.78 -12.00 -17.28
N MET A 110 -6.12 -11.00 -16.69
CA MET A 110 -6.24 -9.60 -17.11
C MET A 110 -5.99 -9.45 -18.61
N TRP A 111 -4.92 -10.08 -19.12
CA TRP A 111 -4.58 -10.09 -20.54
C TRP A 111 -5.64 -10.77 -21.41
N LEU A 112 -6.11 -11.96 -21.04
CA LEU A 112 -7.14 -12.70 -21.77
C LEU A 112 -8.45 -11.92 -21.85
N CYS A 113 -8.79 -11.15 -20.82
CA CYS A 113 -10.00 -10.33 -20.80
C CYS A 113 -9.88 -9.03 -21.60
N LEU A 114 -8.67 -8.63 -21.99
CA LEU A 114 -8.39 -7.31 -22.56
C LEU A 114 -7.67 -7.39 -23.92
N THR A 115 -7.64 -8.57 -24.56
CA THR A 115 -6.88 -8.85 -25.81
C THR A 115 -7.14 -7.86 -26.94
N ASP A 116 -8.36 -7.29 -27.02
CA ASP A 116 -8.77 -6.35 -28.05
C ASP A 116 -8.77 -4.87 -27.60
N SER A 117 -8.37 -4.60 -26.35
CA SER A 117 -8.43 -3.25 -25.79
C SER A 117 -7.09 -2.51 -25.88
N GLU A 118 -7.15 -1.19 -26.04
CA GLU A 118 -6.00 -0.28 -25.97
C GLU A 118 -5.26 -0.39 -24.62
N THR A 119 -5.83 -1.07 -23.61
CA THR A 119 -5.16 -1.45 -22.37
C THR A 119 -3.91 -2.30 -22.58
N VAL A 120 -3.85 -3.08 -23.67
CA VAL A 120 -2.65 -3.82 -24.13
C VAL A 120 -1.51 -2.86 -24.52
N LEU A 121 -1.82 -1.61 -24.89
CA LEU A 121 -0.84 -0.54 -25.16
C LEU A 121 -0.27 0.12 -23.90
N PHE A 122 -0.64 -0.34 -22.69
CA PHE A 122 0.10 -0.07 -21.45
C PHE A 122 1.62 -0.31 -21.65
N LEU A 123 1.98 -1.27 -22.49
CA LEU A 123 3.36 -1.67 -22.78
C LEU A 123 4.13 -0.86 -23.80
N ARG A 124 3.43 -0.29 -24.79
CA ARG A 124 4.09 0.57 -25.77
C ARG A 124 4.71 1.81 -25.11
N GLY A 125 4.25 2.19 -23.90
CA GLY A 125 4.81 3.27 -23.09
C GLY A 125 6.10 2.95 -22.34
N ILE A 126 6.33 1.68 -21.99
CA ILE A 126 7.59 1.26 -21.36
C ILE A 126 8.67 1.16 -22.44
N TYR A 127 8.34 0.63 -23.62
CA TYR A 127 9.23 0.67 -24.78
C TYR A 127 9.41 2.05 -25.35
N SER A 128 8.40 2.93 -25.25
CA SER A 128 8.61 4.30 -25.67
C SER A 128 9.69 4.99 -24.85
N LEU A 129 10.07 4.55 -23.63
CA LEU A 129 11.24 5.07 -22.91
C LEU A 129 12.58 4.63 -23.51
N ALA A 130 12.61 3.52 -24.26
CA ALA A 130 13.77 3.09 -25.03
C ALA A 130 13.72 3.70 -26.44
N PRO A 131 14.82 4.27 -26.97
CA PRO A 131 14.86 4.87 -28.32
C PRO A 131 14.86 3.83 -29.46
N VAL A 132 14.32 2.62 -29.22
CA VAL A 132 14.38 1.52 -30.18
C VAL A 132 13.05 1.45 -30.93
N GLU A 133 12.98 2.15 -32.06
CA GLU A 133 11.98 1.94 -33.10
C GLU A 133 12.26 0.61 -33.81
N SER A 134 11.99 -0.53 -33.15
CA SER A 134 12.09 -1.84 -33.80
C SER A 134 10.73 -2.30 -34.28
N GLU A 135 10.68 -2.74 -35.54
CA GLU A 135 9.51 -3.38 -36.17
C GLU A 135 8.95 -4.51 -35.29
N VAL A 136 7.64 -4.46 -35.05
CA VAL A 136 6.95 -5.31 -34.07
C VAL A 136 6.80 -6.73 -34.63
N GLY A 137 7.81 -7.57 -34.40
CA GLY A 137 7.70 -9.02 -34.61
C GLY A 137 6.89 -9.71 -33.49
N PRO A 138 6.36 -10.94 -33.72
CA PRO A 138 5.59 -11.68 -32.72
C PRO A 138 6.38 -12.02 -31.44
N GLY A 139 7.73 -12.09 -31.52
CA GLY A 139 8.60 -12.25 -30.35
C GLY A 139 8.63 -11.02 -29.43
N PHE A 140 8.45 -9.81 -29.97
CA PHE A 140 8.34 -8.59 -29.18
C PHE A 140 7.04 -8.58 -28.36
N PHE A 141 5.94 -9.08 -28.92
CA PHE A 141 4.67 -9.16 -28.21
C PHE A 141 4.73 -10.01 -26.93
N LEU A 142 5.40 -11.17 -26.96
CA LEU A 142 5.56 -12.02 -25.78
C LEU A 142 6.50 -11.38 -24.74
N ALA A 143 7.59 -10.74 -25.19
CA ALA A 143 8.50 -10.02 -24.31
C ALA A 143 7.79 -8.87 -23.59
N ASP A 144 6.89 -8.18 -24.28
CA ASP A 144 6.07 -7.11 -23.74
C ASP A 144 5.14 -7.63 -22.63
N ILE A 145 4.40 -8.70 -22.88
CA ILE A 145 3.54 -9.34 -21.87
C ILE A 145 4.34 -9.66 -20.60
N LEU A 146 5.51 -10.29 -20.75
CA LEU A 146 6.35 -10.68 -19.62
C LEU A 146 6.91 -9.48 -18.87
N MET A 147 7.33 -8.42 -19.58
CA MET A 147 7.85 -7.20 -18.96
C MET A 147 6.77 -6.47 -18.17
N SER A 148 5.55 -6.40 -18.69
CA SER A 148 4.40 -5.85 -17.97
C SER A 148 4.13 -6.58 -16.68
N ILE A 149 4.13 -7.91 -16.77
CA ILE A 149 3.85 -8.74 -15.63
C ILE A 149 4.92 -8.52 -14.55
N ALA A 150 6.18 -8.50 -14.96
CA ALA A 150 7.28 -8.21 -14.06
C ALA A 150 7.13 -6.83 -13.40
N ILE A 151 6.84 -5.78 -14.18
CA ILE A 151 6.68 -4.42 -13.63
C ILE A 151 5.52 -4.34 -12.66
N MET A 152 4.33 -4.85 -13.00
CA MET A 152 3.17 -4.79 -12.10
C MET A 152 3.39 -5.58 -10.81
N LEU A 153 4.00 -6.77 -10.91
CA LEU A 153 4.31 -7.59 -9.75
C LEU A 153 5.36 -6.92 -8.85
N PHE A 154 6.51 -6.54 -9.42
CA PHE A 154 7.60 -5.98 -8.64
C PHE A 154 7.31 -4.56 -8.17
N ALA A 155 6.60 -3.73 -8.94
CA ALA A 155 6.18 -2.41 -8.48
C ALA A 155 5.26 -2.52 -7.27
N SER A 156 4.27 -3.42 -7.31
CA SER A 156 3.38 -3.68 -6.16
C SER A 156 4.18 -4.11 -4.92
N ILE A 157 5.16 -5.02 -5.08
CA ILE A 157 6.05 -5.43 -3.99
C ILE A 157 6.86 -4.22 -3.47
N GLY A 158 7.45 -3.44 -4.36
CA GLY A 158 8.27 -2.27 -4.00
C GLY A 158 7.49 -1.20 -3.26
N VAL A 159 6.27 -0.89 -3.70
CA VAL A 159 5.38 0.07 -3.06
C VAL A 159 4.99 -0.40 -1.67
N ILE A 160 4.49 -1.64 -1.55
CA ILE A 160 4.06 -2.18 -0.25
C ILE A 160 5.25 -2.26 0.72
N ALA A 161 6.40 -2.77 0.28
CA ALA A 161 7.59 -2.87 1.12
C ALA A 161 8.06 -1.50 1.63
N THR A 162 8.07 -0.49 0.76
CA THR A 162 8.47 0.88 1.13
C THR A 162 7.53 1.45 2.18
N VAL A 163 6.21 1.27 1.99
CA VAL A 163 5.19 1.78 2.91
C VAL A 163 5.27 1.04 4.24
N SER A 164 5.42 -0.29 4.23
CA SER A 164 5.62 -1.10 5.42
C SER A 164 6.88 -0.67 6.20
N ALA A 165 8.01 -0.43 5.53
CA ALA A 165 9.23 0.05 6.18
C ALA A 165 9.05 1.44 6.83
N MET A 166 8.33 2.34 6.15
CA MET A 166 7.98 3.65 6.71
C MET A 166 7.09 3.53 7.94
N LEU A 167 6.07 2.68 7.87
CA LEU A 167 5.15 2.44 8.98
C LEU A 167 5.87 1.79 10.16
N GLY A 168 6.71 0.78 9.94
CA GLY A 168 7.51 0.14 10.98
C GLY A 168 8.33 1.16 11.77
N LYS A 169 8.98 2.11 11.08
CA LYS A 169 9.86 3.10 11.72
C LYS A 169 9.13 4.25 12.42
N TYR A 170 8.01 4.72 11.86
CA TYR A 170 7.34 5.96 12.31
C TYR A 170 6.06 5.71 13.12
N MET A 171 5.32 4.64 12.84
CA MET A 171 4.07 4.34 13.53
C MET A 171 4.25 4.14 15.05
N PRO A 172 5.27 3.42 15.55
CA PRO A 172 5.47 3.27 16.99
C PRO A 172 5.66 4.60 17.71
N LYS A 173 6.43 5.50 17.11
CA LYS A 173 6.69 6.85 17.64
C LYS A 173 5.43 7.70 17.66
N LEU A 174 4.61 7.59 16.61
CA LEU A 174 3.33 8.27 16.52
C LEU A 174 2.38 7.81 17.64
N LEU A 175 2.26 6.49 17.86
CA LEU A 175 1.44 5.92 18.92
C LEU A 175 1.90 6.37 20.32
N VAL A 176 3.20 6.34 20.60
CA VAL A 176 3.77 6.84 21.87
C VAL A 176 3.52 8.35 22.03
N SER A 177 3.51 9.12 20.94
CA SER A 177 3.22 10.56 20.97
C SER A 177 1.76 10.86 21.31
N VAL A 178 0.83 9.95 21.01
CA VAL A 178 -0.57 10.07 21.48
C VAL A 178 -0.65 9.94 23.00
N GLU A 179 0.16 9.06 23.61
CA GLU A 179 0.17 8.85 25.08
C GLU A 179 0.99 9.93 25.81
N PHE A 180 2.21 10.23 25.34
CA PHE A 180 3.21 11.05 26.05
C PHE A 180 3.67 12.31 25.29
N GLY A 181 3.02 12.70 24.19
CA GLY A 181 3.42 13.89 23.44
C GLY A 181 3.30 15.18 24.27
N ASN A 182 4.40 15.87 24.51
CA ASN A 182 4.36 17.25 25.01
C ASN A 182 4.36 18.17 23.77
N GLY A 183 3.29 18.94 23.57
CA GLY A 183 3.09 19.78 22.36
C GLY A 183 2.54 19.01 21.15
N ASP A 184 3.12 17.86 20.82
CA ASP A 184 2.75 17.08 19.63
C ASP A 184 1.57 16.11 19.83
N LYS A 185 1.07 15.95 21.06
CA LYS A 185 -0.06 15.06 21.38
C LYS A 185 -1.31 15.41 20.58
N ARG A 186 -1.60 16.72 20.41
CA ARG A 186 -2.76 17.18 19.64
C ARG A 186 -2.63 16.84 18.16
N THR A 187 -1.43 16.98 17.59
CA THR A 187 -1.16 16.63 16.18
C THR A 187 -1.29 15.13 15.95
N ALA A 188 -0.76 14.31 16.86
CA ALA A 188 -0.87 12.86 16.79
C ALA A 188 -2.33 12.38 17.01
N ALA A 189 -3.06 12.95 17.97
CA ALA A 189 -4.46 12.66 18.21
C ALA A 189 -5.34 13.05 17.01
N ASN A 190 -5.08 14.22 16.41
CA ASN A 190 -5.75 14.68 15.19
C ASN A 190 -5.47 13.77 13.99
N PHE A 191 -4.27 13.21 13.88
CA PHE A 191 -3.94 12.22 12.84
C PHE A 191 -4.92 11.05 12.88
N PHE A 192 -5.18 10.51 14.07
CA PHE A 192 -6.12 9.42 14.30
C PHE A 192 -7.57 9.88 14.54
N MET A 193 -7.88 11.16 14.32
CA MET A 193 -9.21 11.76 14.57
C MET A 193 -9.78 11.39 15.96
N VAL A 194 -8.94 11.32 16.99
CA VAL A 194 -9.41 11.11 18.37
C VAL A 194 -10.22 12.33 18.78
N PRO A 195 -11.49 12.17 19.18
CA PRO A 195 -12.32 13.29 19.65
C PRO A 195 -11.64 14.06 20.78
N ASP A 196 -11.64 15.40 20.70
CA ASP A 196 -11.07 16.29 21.74
C ASP A 196 -11.71 16.08 23.14
N VAL A 197 -12.91 15.48 23.19
CA VAL A 197 -13.63 15.14 24.44
C VAL A 197 -12.99 13.95 25.18
N LEU A 198 -12.18 13.13 24.51
CA LEU A 198 -11.54 11.96 25.10
C LEU A 198 -10.16 12.31 25.63
N ASP A 199 -10.05 12.38 26.96
CA ASP A 199 -8.75 12.48 27.63
C ASP A 199 -7.99 11.15 27.52
N VAL A 200 -6.97 11.14 26.67
CA VAL A 200 -6.11 9.98 26.46
C VAL A 200 -5.25 9.73 27.69
N GLU A 201 -5.54 8.64 28.41
CA GLU A 201 -4.78 8.17 29.57
C GLU A 201 -3.62 7.25 29.15
N ARG A 202 -3.93 6.23 28.32
CA ARG A 202 -2.95 5.27 27.82
C ARG A 202 -3.34 4.71 26.46
N VAL A 203 -2.34 4.33 25.67
CA VAL A 203 -2.53 3.57 24.44
C VAL A 203 -2.20 2.11 24.75
N GLU A 204 -3.15 1.23 24.48
CA GLU A 204 -2.96 -0.22 24.55
C GLU A 204 -2.99 -0.83 23.16
N LEU A 205 -2.20 -1.88 22.97
CA LEU A 205 -2.27 -2.71 21.78
C LEU A 205 -3.00 -3.99 22.16
N ASP A 206 -3.83 -4.52 21.25
CA ASP A 206 -4.45 -5.81 21.47
C ASP A 206 -3.39 -6.91 21.62
N PRO A 207 -3.66 -7.93 22.46
CA PRO A 207 -2.72 -9.03 22.69
C PRO A 207 -2.36 -9.71 21.38
N TYR A 208 -1.20 -10.37 21.36
CA TYR A 208 -0.74 -11.11 20.20
C TYR A 208 -1.75 -12.21 19.88
N ASP A 209 -2.56 -11.95 18.86
CA ASP A 209 -3.57 -12.88 18.39
C ASP A 209 -2.84 -13.84 17.44
N ASP A 210 -2.78 -15.12 17.80
CA ASP A 210 -2.13 -16.19 17.03
C ASP A 210 -2.98 -16.57 15.80
N ARG A 211 -3.45 -15.55 15.08
CA ARG A 211 -4.19 -15.67 13.82
C ARG A 211 -3.27 -16.44 12.88
N GLY A 212 -3.73 -17.61 12.42
CA GLY A 212 -2.93 -18.59 11.67
C GLY A 212 -2.16 -18.03 10.48
N ASP A 213 -1.35 -18.87 9.83
CA ASP A 213 -0.24 -18.41 8.98
C ASP A 213 -0.58 -17.35 7.94
N PHE A 214 -1.79 -17.34 7.43
CA PHE A 214 -2.28 -16.39 6.44
C PHE A 214 -3.52 -15.63 6.93
N ASP A 215 -3.44 -14.30 6.98
CA ASP A 215 -4.56 -13.43 7.36
C ASP A 215 -5.46 -13.13 6.15
N LEU A 216 -6.45 -14.01 5.93
CA LEU A 216 -7.47 -13.86 4.90
C LEU A 216 -8.28 -12.57 5.06
N GLU A 217 -8.48 -12.12 6.31
CA GLU A 217 -9.21 -10.90 6.60
C GLU A 217 -8.45 -9.69 6.04
N SER A 218 -7.13 -9.61 6.31
CA SER A 218 -6.27 -8.57 5.76
C SER A 218 -6.24 -8.57 4.23
N LEU A 219 -6.22 -9.75 3.59
CA LEU A 219 -6.32 -9.87 2.14
C LEU A 219 -7.62 -9.24 1.61
N LEU A 220 -8.77 -9.67 2.15
CA LEU A 220 -10.08 -9.24 1.68
C LEU A 220 -10.27 -7.74 1.88
N TRP A 221 -9.89 -7.22 3.05
CA TRP A 221 -10.03 -5.80 3.34
C TRP A 221 -9.09 -4.95 2.50
N LEU A 222 -7.80 -5.30 2.37
CA LEU A 222 -6.88 -4.52 1.55
C LEU A 222 -7.31 -4.53 0.08
N THR A 223 -7.73 -5.68 -0.45
CA THR A 223 -8.24 -5.80 -1.82
C THR A 223 -9.49 -4.95 -2.01
N ALA A 224 -10.49 -5.10 -1.14
CA ALA A 224 -11.76 -4.38 -1.26
C ALA A 224 -11.58 -2.85 -1.14
N TYR A 225 -10.71 -2.39 -0.23
CA TYR A 225 -10.47 -0.97 -0.05
C TYR A 225 -9.60 -0.36 -1.15
N THR A 226 -8.60 -1.09 -1.64
CA THR A 226 -7.81 -0.64 -2.80
C THR A 226 -8.69 -0.56 -4.04
N PHE A 227 -9.57 -1.54 -4.23
CA PHE A 227 -10.54 -1.56 -5.32
C PHE A 227 -11.56 -0.43 -5.20
N ALA A 228 -12.19 -0.25 -4.03
CA ALA A 228 -13.14 0.85 -3.80
C ALA A 228 -12.49 2.23 -3.99
N LEU A 229 -11.26 2.39 -3.51
CA LEU A 229 -10.52 3.63 -3.70
C LEU A 229 -10.18 3.87 -5.17
N GLY A 230 -9.74 2.83 -5.88
CA GLY A 230 -9.44 2.92 -7.30
C GLY A 230 -10.67 3.15 -8.16
N MET A 231 -11.83 2.62 -7.78
CA MET A 231 -13.11 2.94 -8.41
C MET A 231 -13.49 4.41 -8.20
N LEU A 232 -13.24 4.95 -7.00
CA LEU A 232 -13.52 6.35 -6.70
C LEU A 232 -12.61 7.28 -7.52
N VAL A 233 -11.31 7.00 -7.58
CA VAL A 233 -10.36 7.74 -8.44
C VAL A 233 -10.71 7.55 -9.93
N GLY A 234 -11.07 6.32 -10.32
CA GLY A 234 -11.66 5.93 -11.61
C GLY A 234 -12.78 6.86 -12.03
N THR A 235 -13.80 6.88 -11.19
CA THR A 235 -15.02 7.67 -11.35
C THR A 235 -14.71 9.15 -11.49
N MET A 236 -13.78 9.70 -10.69
CA MET A 236 -13.39 11.12 -10.81
C MET A 236 -12.79 11.48 -12.18
N LEU A 237 -11.97 10.59 -12.75
CA LEU A 237 -11.26 10.87 -14.00
C LEU A 237 -12.10 10.53 -15.23
N PHE A 238 -12.82 9.41 -15.22
CA PHE A 238 -13.67 9.01 -16.35
C PHE A 238 -15.00 9.77 -16.43
N LEU A 239 -15.50 10.32 -15.32
CA LEU A 239 -16.65 11.23 -15.38
C LEU A 239 -16.24 12.63 -15.85
N ASN A 240 -14.95 12.96 -15.94
CA ASN A 240 -14.52 14.30 -16.34
C ASN A 240 -14.54 14.43 -17.87
N PRO A 241 -15.53 15.14 -18.46
CA PRO A 241 -15.67 15.23 -19.91
C PRO A 241 -14.50 15.95 -20.57
N VAL A 242 -13.91 16.95 -19.89
CA VAL A 242 -12.73 17.66 -20.38
C VAL A 242 -11.55 16.71 -20.53
N VAL A 243 -11.39 15.76 -19.60
CA VAL A 243 -10.33 14.75 -19.68
C VAL A 243 -10.60 13.79 -20.83
N LEU A 244 -11.84 13.36 -21.03
CA LEU A 244 -12.19 12.44 -22.12
C LEU A 244 -12.01 13.03 -23.52
N GLU A 245 -12.26 14.33 -23.69
CA GLU A 245 -12.11 15.00 -24.99
C GLU A 245 -10.65 15.40 -25.28
N THR A 246 -9.87 15.74 -24.24
CA THR A 246 -8.50 16.26 -24.42
C THR A 246 -7.42 15.19 -24.37
N VAL A 247 -7.71 14.02 -23.78
CA VAL A 247 -6.70 12.99 -23.54
C VAL A 247 -6.98 11.77 -24.41
N PRO A 248 -6.00 11.32 -25.22
CA PRO A 248 -6.09 10.05 -25.91
C PRO A 248 -6.36 8.90 -24.93
N GLU A 249 -7.31 8.03 -25.28
CA GLU A 249 -7.77 6.89 -24.47
C GLU A 249 -6.61 6.08 -23.87
N HIS A 250 -5.63 5.70 -24.69
CA HIS A 250 -4.47 4.90 -24.26
C HIS A 250 -3.60 5.61 -23.20
N ILE A 251 -3.51 6.95 -23.22
CA ILE A 251 -2.77 7.71 -22.21
C ILE A 251 -3.55 7.72 -20.91
N LEU A 252 -4.86 7.95 -20.98
CA LEU A 252 -5.74 7.99 -19.82
C LEU A 252 -5.74 6.65 -19.09
N ILE A 253 -5.99 5.54 -19.80
CA ILE A 253 -5.98 4.19 -19.22
C ILE A 253 -4.62 3.87 -18.62
N ARG A 254 -3.51 4.19 -19.32
CA ARG A 254 -2.16 3.96 -18.80
C ARG A 254 -1.91 4.70 -17.49
N VAL A 255 -2.24 6.00 -17.44
CA VAL A 255 -2.09 6.81 -16.22
C VAL A 255 -2.89 6.19 -15.08
N MET A 256 -4.11 5.72 -15.36
CA MET A 256 -4.98 5.11 -14.36
C MET A 256 -4.44 3.80 -13.81
N VAL A 257 -3.95 2.90 -14.67
CA VAL A 257 -3.30 1.64 -14.24
C VAL A 257 -2.06 1.94 -13.40
N LEU A 258 -1.25 2.93 -13.79
CA LEU A 258 -0.05 3.30 -13.04
C LEU A 258 -0.39 3.91 -11.68
N ILE A 259 -1.40 4.78 -11.60
CA ILE A 259 -1.89 5.33 -10.32
C ILE A 259 -2.40 4.19 -9.42
N SER A 260 -3.07 3.19 -9.98
CA SER A 260 -3.57 2.03 -9.24
C SER A 260 -2.48 1.24 -8.52
N LEU A 261 -1.26 1.17 -9.07
CA LEU A 261 -0.11 0.52 -8.42
C LEU A 261 0.29 1.22 -7.10
N PHE A 262 -0.06 2.50 -6.94
CA PHE A 262 0.26 3.29 -5.75
C PHE A 262 -0.89 3.40 -4.75
N LEU A 263 -2.11 2.98 -5.11
CA LEU A 263 -3.25 2.96 -4.19
C LEU A 263 -3.01 2.15 -2.91
N PRO A 264 -2.30 1.00 -2.93
CA PRO A 264 -1.97 0.27 -1.70
C PRO A 264 -1.23 1.13 -0.68
N ALA A 265 -0.43 2.12 -1.12
CA ALA A 265 0.29 3.02 -0.21
C ALA A 265 -0.64 3.85 0.69
N MET A 266 -1.88 4.09 0.24
CA MET A 266 -2.88 4.80 1.02
C MET A 266 -3.64 3.88 1.98
N VAL A 267 -3.92 2.64 1.57
CA VAL A 267 -4.74 1.68 2.33
C VAL A 267 -3.91 0.94 3.39
N VAL A 268 -2.66 0.61 3.09
CA VAL A 268 -1.76 -0.15 4.00
C VAL A 268 -1.58 0.51 5.36
N PRO A 269 -1.37 1.84 5.49
CA PRO A 269 -1.28 2.50 6.81
C PRO A 269 -2.48 2.24 7.71
N TRP A 270 -3.70 2.33 7.16
CA TRP A 270 -4.92 2.06 7.90
C TRP A 270 -5.02 0.58 8.30
N GLN A 271 -4.73 -0.33 7.37
CA GLN A 271 -4.76 -1.78 7.64
C GLN A 271 -3.71 -2.19 8.68
N ALA A 272 -2.52 -1.57 8.67
CA ALA A 272 -1.47 -1.83 9.66
C ALA A 272 -1.91 -1.44 11.08
N VAL A 273 -2.51 -0.25 11.25
CA VAL A 273 -3.06 0.20 12.56
C VAL A 273 -4.15 -0.73 13.04
N ARG A 274 -4.97 -1.24 12.12
CA ARG A 274 -6.01 -2.22 12.42
C ARG A 274 -5.44 -3.56 12.89
N ASN A 275 -4.44 -4.10 12.18
CA ASN A 275 -3.81 -5.37 12.53
C ASN A 275 -3.09 -5.32 13.89
N VAL A 276 -2.52 -4.16 14.23
CA VAL A 276 -1.90 -3.94 15.54
C VAL A 276 -2.95 -3.87 16.66
N GLY A 277 -4.21 -3.50 16.36
CA GLY A 277 -5.28 -3.41 17.35
C GLY A 277 -5.06 -2.26 18.34
N ALA A 278 -4.51 -1.14 17.88
CA ALA A 278 -4.20 -0.02 18.78
C ALA A 278 -5.47 0.70 19.25
N LYS A 279 -5.66 0.77 20.58
CA LYS A 279 -6.81 1.41 21.23
C LYS A 279 -6.38 2.43 22.27
N VAL A 280 -7.14 3.51 22.32
CA VAL A 280 -7.02 4.58 23.33
C VAL A 280 -7.94 4.24 24.49
N ILE A 281 -7.35 4.21 25.69
CA ILE A 281 -8.09 4.14 26.95
C ILE A 281 -8.18 5.54 27.52
N SER A 282 -9.39 5.87 27.95
CA SER A 282 -9.79 7.14 28.54
C SER A 282 -10.84 6.83 29.62
N ALA A 283 -11.24 7.84 30.39
CA ALA A 283 -12.33 7.74 31.35
C ALA A 283 -13.71 7.37 30.74
N ALA A 284 -13.83 7.33 29.40
CA ALA A 284 -15.06 6.93 28.73
C ALA A 284 -15.30 5.41 28.80
N PRO A 285 -16.57 4.95 28.85
CA PRO A 285 -16.91 3.53 29.05
C PRO A 285 -16.55 2.59 27.90
N ARG A 286 -16.11 3.11 26.74
CA ARG A 286 -15.69 2.31 25.59
C ARG A 286 -14.33 2.77 25.07
N PRO A 287 -13.38 1.86 24.84
CA PRO A 287 -12.09 2.22 24.26
C PRO A 287 -12.27 2.68 22.80
N TYR A 288 -11.50 3.69 22.40
CA TYR A 288 -11.52 4.21 21.03
C TYR A 288 -10.44 3.54 20.21
N TYR A 289 -10.82 2.77 19.19
CA TYR A 289 -9.86 2.13 18.29
C TYR A 289 -9.31 3.14 17.28
N LEU A 290 -7.98 3.30 17.25
CA LEU A 290 -7.31 4.30 16.41
C LEU A 290 -7.51 4.06 14.90
N TRP A 291 -7.75 2.82 14.49
CA TRP A 291 -8.04 2.47 13.10
C TRP A 291 -9.36 3.07 12.61
N THR A 292 -10.33 3.35 13.50
CA THR A 292 -11.63 3.92 13.10
C THR A 292 -11.50 5.34 12.60
N GLY A 293 -10.69 6.15 13.28
CA GLY A 293 -10.40 7.52 12.86
C GLY A 293 -9.44 7.59 11.68
N ALA A 294 -8.44 6.71 11.61
CA ALA A 294 -7.59 6.58 10.41
C ALA A 294 -8.43 6.22 9.16
N LYS A 295 -9.40 5.31 9.29
CA LYS A 295 -10.37 4.97 8.23
C LYS A 295 -11.15 6.21 7.82
N ARG A 296 -11.78 6.88 8.78
CA ARG A 296 -12.62 8.04 8.53
C ARG A 296 -11.85 9.14 7.82
N ARG A 297 -10.62 9.43 8.25
CA ARG A 297 -9.77 10.44 7.62
C ARG A 297 -9.47 10.13 6.15
N LEU A 298 -9.14 8.87 5.87
CA LEU A 298 -8.92 8.39 4.51
C LEU A 298 -10.19 8.62 3.66
N PHE A 299 -11.33 8.13 4.11
CA PHE A 299 -12.58 8.25 3.35
C PHE A 299 -13.13 9.66 3.24
N THR A 300 -13.04 10.48 4.29
CA THR A 300 -13.53 11.87 4.25
C THR A 300 -12.71 12.72 3.28
N GLY A 301 -11.38 12.54 3.24
CA GLY A 301 -10.53 13.19 2.25
C GLY A 301 -10.92 12.83 0.82
N PHE A 302 -11.11 11.54 0.54
CA PHE A 302 -11.50 11.07 -0.79
C PHE A 302 -12.93 11.45 -1.18
N MET A 303 -13.88 11.40 -0.24
CA MET A 303 -15.27 11.74 -0.50
C MET A 303 -15.44 13.25 -0.74
N ALA A 304 -14.73 14.09 0.02
CA ALA A 304 -14.71 15.53 -0.21
C ALA A 304 -14.09 15.89 -1.57
N LEU A 305 -12.96 15.24 -1.93
CA LEU A 305 -12.35 15.39 -3.25
C LEU A 305 -13.33 14.95 -4.35
N GLY A 306 -14.02 13.82 -4.15
CA GLY A 306 -14.93 13.22 -5.14
C GLY A 306 -16.16 14.06 -5.36
N LEU A 307 -16.74 14.59 -4.29
CA LEU A 307 -17.89 15.48 -4.36
C LEU A 307 -17.52 16.82 -5.02
N PHE A 308 -16.35 17.37 -4.72
CA PHE A 308 -15.85 18.57 -5.41
C PHE A 308 -15.70 18.37 -6.93
N PHE A 309 -15.04 17.27 -7.34
CA PHE A 309 -14.89 16.95 -8.76
C PHE A 309 -16.22 16.63 -9.45
N PHE A 310 -17.11 15.88 -8.79
CA PHE A 310 -18.43 15.56 -9.33
C PHE A 310 -19.31 16.81 -9.49
N SER A 311 -19.28 17.74 -8.53
CA SER A 311 -19.95 19.03 -8.64
C SER A 311 -19.35 19.90 -9.76
N PHE A 312 -18.04 19.87 -9.96
CA PHE A 312 -17.36 20.55 -11.05
C PHE A 312 -17.73 19.97 -12.43
N ILE A 313 -17.86 18.65 -12.53
CA ILE A 313 -18.26 17.93 -13.75
C ILE A 313 -19.71 18.26 -14.13
N ILE A 314 -20.64 18.21 -13.16
CA ILE A 314 -22.05 18.60 -13.38
C ILE A 314 -22.15 20.08 -13.79
N ALA A 315 -21.32 20.94 -13.21
CA ALA A 315 -21.30 22.36 -13.54
C ALA A 315 -20.76 22.64 -14.96
N ILE A 316 -19.93 21.76 -15.50
CA ILE A 316 -19.27 21.97 -16.80
C ILE A 316 -20.04 21.34 -17.95
N TYR A 317 -20.73 20.19 -17.81
CA TYR A 317 -21.27 19.53 -19.01
C TYR A 317 -22.51 18.63 -18.84
N TYR A 318 -23.33 18.64 -19.90
CA TYR A 318 -24.57 17.87 -20.10
C TYR A 318 -24.60 17.23 -21.51
N GLY A 319 -23.46 16.81 -22.07
CA GLY A 319 -23.35 16.49 -23.52
C GLY A 319 -22.50 15.30 -23.98
N ASN A 320 -21.87 14.52 -23.09
CA ASN A 320 -21.12 13.32 -23.51
C ASN A 320 -21.97 12.05 -23.54
N SER A 321 -21.71 11.17 -24.51
CA SER A 321 -22.37 9.87 -24.63
C SER A 321 -21.95 8.93 -23.49
N VAL A 322 -22.92 8.55 -22.65
CA VAL A 322 -22.76 7.65 -21.49
C VAL A 322 -22.06 6.33 -21.85
N GLU A 323 -22.23 5.85 -23.08
CA GLU A 323 -21.63 4.61 -23.60
C GLU A 323 -20.09 4.66 -23.62
N THR A 324 -19.49 5.79 -24.02
CA THR A 324 -18.04 5.96 -24.07
C THR A 324 -17.42 5.96 -22.68
N MET A 325 -18.10 6.63 -21.72
CA MET A 325 -17.70 6.64 -20.31
C MET A 325 -17.74 5.22 -19.71
N LEU A 326 -18.79 4.46 -19.99
CA LEU A 326 -18.94 3.08 -19.53
C LEU A 326 -17.88 2.16 -20.14
N GLY A 327 -17.53 2.35 -21.41
CA GLY A 327 -16.46 1.60 -22.08
C GLY A 327 -15.10 1.76 -21.40
N TYR A 328 -14.66 3.00 -21.15
CA TYR A 328 -13.39 3.27 -20.46
C TYR A 328 -13.38 2.78 -19.02
N TYR A 329 -14.50 2.95 -18.32
CA TYR A 329 -14.63 2.45 -16.96
C TYR A 329 -14.52 0.91 -16.91
N ALA A 330 -15.18 0.20 -17.82
CA ALA A 330 -15.12 -1.26 -17.91
C ALA A 330 -13.70 -1.77 -18.20
N GLN A 331 -12.98 -1.12 -19.12
CA GLN A 331 -11.58 -1.47 -19.44
C GLN A 331 -10.64 -1.25 -18.25
N TYR A 332 -10.89 -0.24 -17.41
CA TYR A 332 -10.08 0.04 -16.23
C TYR A 332 -10.40 -0.85 -15.01
N LEU A 333 -11.63 -1.35 -14.89
CA LEU A 333 -12.04 -2.20 -13.76
C LEU A 333 -11.22 -3.49 -13.66
N ILE A 334 -10.89 -4.10 -14.80
CA ILE A 334 -10.16 -5.38 -14.83
C ILE A 334 -8.72 -5.21 -14.32
N PRO A 335 -7.90 -4.28 -14.84
CA PRO A 335 -6.58 -3.99 -14.28
C PRO A 335 -6.63 -3.56 -12.82
N LEU A 336 -7.63 -2.75 -12.44
CA LEU A 336 -7.78 -2.31 -11.06
C LEU A 336 -8.01 -3.49 -10.11
N LEU A 337 -8.89 -4.43 -10.49
CA LEU A 337 -9.16 -5.63 -9.71
C LEU A 337 -7.89 -6.48 -9.58
N THR A 338 -7.17 -6.69 -10.68
CA THR A 338 -5.92 -7.47 -10.70
C THR A 338 -4.85 -6.86 -9.80
N VAL A 339 -4.59 -5.55 -9.92
CA VAL A 339 -3.63 -4.84 -9.07
C VAL A 339 -4.05 -4.90 -7.59
N SER A 340 -5.34 -4.77 -7.31
CA SER A 340 -5.88 -4.85 -5.94
C SER A 340 -5.69 -6.24 -5.33
N MET A 341 -5.96 -7.31 -6.10
CA MET A 341 -5.78 -8.69 -5.65
C MET A 341 -4.31 -9.05 -5.44
N ILE A 342 -3.42 -8.66 -6.36
CA ILE A 342 -1.98 -8.88 -6.23
C ILE A 342 -1.46 -8.15 -4.99
N SER A 343 -1.81 -6.89 -4.83
CA SER A 343 -1.38 -6.08 -3.69
C SER A 343 -1.90 -6.63 -2.36
N GLY A 344 -3.17 -7.02 -2.31
CA GLY A 344 -3.79 -7.68 -1.16
C GLY A 344 -3.08 -8.97 -0.78
N PHE A 345 -2.80 -9.83 -1.76
CA PHE A 345 -2.12 -11.11 -1.54
C PHE A 345 -0.68 -10.90 -1.09
N MET A 346 0.05 -9.96 -1.69
CA MET A 346 1.43 -9.63 -1.31
C MET A 346 1.49 -9.14 0.13
N TYR A 347 0.60 -8.21 0.50
CA TYR A 347 0.57 -7.66 1.84
C TYR A 347 0.25 -8.74 2.89
N ALA A 348 -0.83 -9.51 2.68
CA ALA A 348 -1.27 -10.54 3.61
C ALA A 348 -0.21 -11.64 3.79
N ASN A 349 0.45 -12.06 2.70
CA ASN A 349 1.43 -13.14 2.72
C ASN A 349 2.79 -12.72 3.30
N CYS A 350 3.28 -11.54 2.93
CA CYS A 350 4.67 -11.17 3.14
C CYS A 350 4.90 -10.08 4.18
N PHE A 351 3.91 -9.20 4.43
CA PHE A 351 4.14 -7.97 5.20
C PHE A 351 3.24 -7.84 6.43
N ALA A 352 2.02 -8.38 6.43
CA ALA A 352 1.02 -8.11 7.46
C ALA A 352 1.51 -8.44 8.87
N ARG A 353 2.07 -9.64 9.07
CA ARG A 353 2.60 -10.10 10.37
C ARG A 353 3.90 -9.41 10.75
N GLY A 354 4.90 -9.45 9.87
CA GLY A 354 6.19 -8.83 10.14
C GLY A 354 6.07 -7.34 10.47
N LEU A 355 5.14 -6.63 9.83
CA LEU A 355 4.85 -5.23 10.13
C LEU A 355 4.16 -5.06 11.50
N SER A 356 3.12 -5.86 11.80
CA SER A 356 2.43 -5.74 13.10
C SER A 356 3.36 -6.03 14.27
N ASP A 357 4.23 -7.02 14.11
CA ASP A 357 5.15 -7.46 15.15
C ASP A 357 6.25 -6.43 15.38
N ASN A 358 6.82 -5.91 14.28
CA ASN A 358 7.80 -4.83 14.37
C ASN A 358 7.20 -3.58 15.05
N ILE A 359 5.96 -3.21 14.71
CA ILE A 359 5.29 -2.06 15.34
C ILE A 359 5.07 -2.30 16.84
N ARG A 360 4.63 -3.50 17.24
CA ARG A 360 4.40 -3.85 18.65
C ARG A 360 5.70 -3.84 19.46
N GLU A 361 6.75 -4.46 18.96
CA GLU A 361 8.07 -4.50 19.61
C GLU A 361 8.66 -3.09 19.75
N GLU A 362 8.69 -2.31 18.67
CA GLU A 362 9.24 -0.96 18.70
C GLU A 362 8.38 -0.01 19.58
N PHE A 363 7.07 -0.24 19.65
CA PHE A 363 6.19 0.53 20.52
C PHE A 363 6.54 0.32 21.99
N GLN A 364 6.76 -0.94 22.42
CA GLN A 364 7.16 -1.25 23.79
C GLN A 364 8.49 -0.57 24.15
N VAL A 365 9.50 -0.69 23.29
CA VAL A 365 10.81 -0.04 23.47
C VAL A 365 10.67 1.48 23.58
N CYS A 366 9.90 2.10 22.67
CA CYS A 366 9.68 3.54 22.68
C CYS A 366 8.91 4.00 23.93
N ARG A 367 7.93 3.22 24.39
CA ARG A 367 7.13 3.48 25.58
C ARG A 367 7.97 3.42 26.85
N GLU A 368 8.80 2.38 27.02
CA GLU A 368 9.73 2.27 28.14
C GLU A 368 10.72 3.44 28.17
N ALA A 369 11.27 3.82 27.02
CA ALA A 369 12.16 4.98 26.92
C ALA A 369 11.46 6.29 27.33
N ALA A 370 10.20 6.47 26.96
CA ALA A 370 9.39 7.62 27.34
C ALA A 370 9.07 7.64 28.84
N LEU A 371 8.75 6.48 29.43
CA LEU A 371 8.50 6.31 30.87
C LEU A 371 9.75 6.62 31.70
N ARG A 372 10.93 6.11 31.29
CA ARG A 372 12.22 6.42 31.92
C ARG A 372 12.52 7.91 31.89
N LYS A 373 12.29 8.60 30.76
CA LYS A 373 12.48 10.05 30.65
C LYS A 373 11.57 10.85 31.60
N ARG A 374 10.41 10.30 31.98
CA ARG A 374 9.44 10.94 32.88
C ARG A 374 9.61 10.57 34.35
N GLY A 375 10.62 9.76 34.71
CA GLY A 375 10.86 9.35 36.09
C GLY A 375 9.77 8.44 36.67
N ARG A 376 8.98 7.80 35.80
CA ARG A 376 7.94 6.82 36.18
C ARG A 376 8.41 5.44 35.70
N ALA A 377 9.38 4.86 36.40
CA ALA A 377 9.81 3.47 36.20
C ALA A 377 9.33 2.63 37.39
#